data_AF-A0A842W3H2-F1
#
_entry.id   AF-A0A842W3H2-F1
#
_cell.length_a   1.000
_cell.length_b   1.000
_cell.length_c   1.000
_cell.angle_alpha   90.00
_cell.angle_beta   90.00
_cell.angle_gamma   90.00
#
_symmetry.space_group_name_H-M   'P 1'
#
loop_
_entity.id
_entity.type
_entity.pdbx_description
1 polymer ?
#
loop_
_entity_poly.entity_id
_entity_poly.type
_entity_poly.pdbx_seq_one_letter_code
_entity_poly.pdbx_strand_id
1 'polypeptide(L)'
;MGIKPANYFILKDGTVIKNLFELSKQLDKMPEEVFSHHVNENRNDFYNWVKDVVKDKSLARKISSVKDKSKMKKYIGAKIQKDVVKGMNHKKPKTKPRTKTAEKKNTQNTKTKPAKTQEQKKSSNSKNIIKDIWITLFKQKKEDNTKNHPYINQNKVKPGINCPYKTIHCGLLEFLFGIVIGLLIAMVLNQII
;
A
#
# COMPACT_ATOMS: atom_id res chain seq x y z
N MET A 1 8.67 4.83 7.97
CA MET A 1 8.60 6.27 7.64
C MET A 1 7.16 6.71 7.71
N GLY A 2 6.87 7.83 8.36
CA GLY A 2 5.55 8.46 8.30
C GLY A 2 5.41 9.29 7.02
N ILE A 3 4.25 9.21 6.38
CA ILE A 3 3.85 10.13 5.31
C ILE A 3 3.37 11.44 5.98
N LYS A 4 3.61 12.61 5.38
CA LYS A 4 3.09 13.88 5.91
C LYS A 4 1.55 13.89 5.87
N PRO A 5 0.82 14.49 6.83
CA PRO A 5 -0.65 14.44 6.85
C PRO A 5 -1.34 14.95 5.58
N ALA A 6 -0.80 16.00 4.96
CA ALA A 6 -1.30 16.53 3.67
C ALA A 6 -1.23 15.53 2.50
N ASN A 7 -0.50 14.43 2.65
CA ASN A 7 -0.30 13.40 1.64
C ASN A 7 -0.99 12.06 2.01
N TYR A 8 -1.80 12.03 3.08
CA TYR A 8 -2.62 10.85 3.36
C TYR A 8 -3.66 10.63 2.26
N PHE A 9 -4.00 9.37 2.00
CA PHE A 9 -5.08 9.04 1.07
C PHE A 9 -6.40 8.97 1.85
N ILE A 10 -7.42 9.70 1.40
CA ILE A 10 -8.74 9.74 2.02
C ILE A 10 -9.70 8.97 1.13
N LEU A 11 -10.36 7.96 1.69
CA LEU A 11 -11.37 7.16 1.01
C LEU A 11 -12.71 7.90 0.95
N LYS A 12 -13.60 7.48 0.03
CA LYS A 12 -14.99 7.98 -0.09
C LYS A 12 -15.76 7.98 1.24
N ASP A 13 -15.49 7.00 2.10
CA ASP A 13 -16.12 6.83 3.43
C ASP A 13 -15.48 7.70 4.54
N GLY A 14 -14.50 8.54 4.20
CA GLY A 14 -13.74 9.37 5.14
C GLY A 14 -12.55 8.65 5.82
N THR A 15 -12.36 7.35 5.57
CA THR A 15 -11.24 6.60 6.16
C THR A 15 -9.90 7.11 5.63
N VAL A 16 -8.95 7.38 6.54
CA VAL A 16 -7.63 7.91 6.23
C VAL A 16 -6.57 6.80 6.19
N ILE A 17 -5.82 6.73 5.10
CA ILE A 17 -4.73 5.77 4.86
C ILE A 17 -3.38 6.52 4.83
N LYS A 18 -2.48 6.14 5.74
CA LYS A 18 -1.20 6.83 5.98
C LYS A 18 0.01 6.13 5.39
N ASN A 19 -0.12 4.89 4.90
CA ASN A 19 0.97 4.07 4.35
C ASN A 19 0.45 2.80 3.63
N LEU A 20 1.33 2.08 2.93
CA LEU A 20 1.00 0.85 2.20
C LEU A 20 0.45 -0.29 3.08
N PHE A 21 0.86 -0.37 4.34
CA PHE A 21 0.41 -1.42 5.26
C PHE A 21 -1.03 -1.20 5.71
N GLU A 22 -1.40 0.05 5.99
CA GLU A 22 -2.79 0.46 6.19
C GLU A 22 -3.64 0.22 4.93
N LEU A 23 -3.15 0.58 3.74
CA LEU A 23 -3.85 0.28 2.48
C LEU A 23 -4.10 -1.23 2.32
N SER A 24 -3.07 -2.06 2.56
CA SER A 24 -3.19 -3.52 2.47
C SER A 24 -4.16 -4.12 3.50
N LYS A 25 -4.35 -3.49 4.67
CA LYS A 25 -5.36 -3.89 5.66
C LYS A 25 -6.76 -3.39 5.29
N GLN A 26 -6.86 -2.18 4.77
CA GLN A 26 -8.15 -1.59 4.43
C GLN A 26 -8.77 -2.27 3.21
N LEU A 27 -7.97 -2.69 2.21
CA LEU A 27 -8.46 -3.46 1.05
C LEU A 27 -9.19 -4.77 1.42
N ASP A 28 -8.93 -5.38 2.58
CA ASP A 28 -9.71 -6.54 3.06
C ASP A 28 -11.12 -6.19 3.55
N LYS A 29 -11.28 -4.99 4.10
CA LYS A 29 -12.51 -4.53 4.77
C LYS A 29 -13.32 -3.53 3.95
N MET A 30 -12.71 -2.97 2.90
CA MET A 30 -13.27 -1.93 2.06
C MET A 30 -14.52 -2.44 1.31
N PRO A 31 -15.68 -1.80 1.48
CA PRO A 31 -16.88 -2.08 0.68
C PRO A 31 -16.58 -1.89 -0.81
N GLU A 32 -17.26 -2.66 -1.66
CA GLU A 32 -16.98 -2.61 -3.10
C GLU A 32 -17.32 -1.26 -3.73
N GLU A 33 -18.34 -0.55 -3.22
CA GLU A 33 -18.67 0.81 -3.66
C GLU A 33 -17.62 1.87 -3.32
N VAL A 34 -16.84 1.65 -2.24
CA VAL A 34 -15.74 2.55 -1.86
C VAL A 34 -14.53 2.25 -2.73
N PHE A 35 -14.26 0.97 -3.01
CA PHE A 35 -13.18 0.57 -3.90
C PHE A 35 -13.42 1.04 -5.35
N SER A 36 -14.62 0.82 -5.90
CA SER A 36 -14.97 1.18 -7.29
C SER A 36 -15.01 2.69 -7.53
N HIS A 37 -15.25 3.49 -6.48
CA HIS A 37 -15.11 4.94 -6.56
C HIS A 37 -13.66 5.39 -6.86
N HIS A 38 -12.67 4.66 -6.36
CA HIS A 38 -11.25 4.95 -6.55
C HIS A 38 -10.59 4.17 -7.69
N VAL A 39 -11.16 3.03 -8.08
CA VAL A 39 -10.65 2.15 -9.13
C VAL A 39 -11.78 1.79 -10.07
N ASN A 40 -11.76 2.34 -11.28
CA ASN A 40 -12.75 2.06 -12.31
C ASN A 40 -12.06 1.75 -13.64
N GLU A 41 -12.82 1.85 -14.73
CA GLU A 41 -12.33 1.51 -16.07
C GLU A 41 -11.21 2.42 -16.55
N ASN A 42 -11.29 3.71 -16.17
CA ASN A 42 -10.51 4.81 -16.72
C ASN A 42 -9.46 5.36 -15.73
N ARG A 43 -9.68 5.18 -14.41
CA ARG A 43 -8.77 5.67 -13.36
C ARG A 43 -8.49 4.65 -12.27
N ASN A 44 -7.35 4.83 -11.61
CA ASN A 44 -6.93 4.12 -10.42
C ASN A 44 -6.20 5.10 -9.49
N ASP A 45 -6.89 5.59 -8.46
CA ASP A 45 -6.36 6.62 -7.57
C ASP A 45 -5.22 6.07 -6.69
N PHE A 46 -5.27 4.78 -6.33
CA PHE A 46 -4.20 4.10 -5.60
C PHE A 46 -2.90 4.04 -6.42
N TYR A 47 -2.98 3.89 -7.74
CA TYR A 47 -1.80 3.97 -8.62
C TYR A 47 -1.12 5.34 -8.50
N ASN A 48 -1.88 6.43 -8.61
CA ASN A 48 -1.35 7.79 -8.53
C ASN A 48 -0.72 8.04 -7.15
N TRP A 49 -1.41 7.69 -6.07
CA TRP A 49 -0.90 7.85 -4.71
C TRP A 49 0.37 7.03 -4.45
N VAL A 50 0.42 5.77 -4.88
CA VAL A 50 1.63 4.93 -4.72
C VAL A 50 2.80 5.45 -5.57
N LYS A 51 2.52 5.99 -6.77
CA LYS A 51 3.52 6.55 -7.68
C LYS A 51 4.13 7.85 -7.16
N ASP A 52 3.29 8.78 -6.71
CA ASP A 52 3.69 10.18 -6.51
C ASP A 52 3.91 10.52 -5.02
N VAL A 53 3.11 9.95 -4.11
CA VAL A 53 3.28 10.13 -2.64
C VAL A 53 4.21 9.09 -2.04
N VAL A 54 3.93 7.79 -2.24
CA VAL A 54 4.76 6.70 -1.69
C VAL A 54 6.07 6.55 -2.46
N LYS A 55 6.12 7.06 -3.69
CA LYS A 55 7.27 7.07 -4.61
C LYS A 55 7.74 5.68 -5.05
N ASP A 56 6.93 4.63 -4.87
CA ASP A 56 7.22 3.30 -5.41
C ASP A 56 6.67 3.14 -6.83
N LYS A 57 7.41 3.69 -7.80
CA LYS A 57 7.14 3.55 -9.23
C LYS A 57 7.06 2.08 -9.69
N SER A 58 7.69 1.13 -8.97
CA SER A 58 7.71 -0.29 -9.33
C SER A 58 6.46 -1.04 -8.90
N LEU A 59 5.89 -0.69 -7.74
CA LEU A 59 4.60 -1.17 -7.29
C LEU A 59 3.48 -0.50 -8.08
N ALA A 60 3.54 0.82 -8.27
CA ALA A 60 2.55 1.58 -9.04
C ALA A 60 2.30 0.94 -10.41
N ARG A 61 3.34 0.72 -11.23
CA ARG A 61 3.21 0.07 -12.56
C ARG A 61 2.54 -1.31 -12.51
N LYS A 62 2.65 -2.06 -11.41
CA LYS A 62 2.04 -3.39 -11.26
C LYS A 62 0.56 -3.33 -10.88
N ILE A 63 0.13 -2.27 -10.21
CA ILE A 63 -1.27 -2.09 -9.80
C ILE A 63 -2.09 -1.22 -10.77
N SER A 64 -1.45 -0.51 -11.71
CA SER A 64 -2.12 0.44 -12.61
C SER A 64 -3.36 -0.13 -13.31
N SER A 65 -3.24 -1.30 -13.94
CA SER A 65 -4.33 -2.00 -14.64
C SER A 65 -5.11 -2.99 -13.77
N VAL A 66 -4.89 -2.99 -12.45
CA VAL A 66 -5.52 -3.95 -11.53
C VAL A 66 -6.84 -3.38 -11.01
N LYS A 67 -7.95 -3.85 -11.59
CA LYS A 67 -9.33 -3.54 -11.16
C LYS A 67 -9.88 -4.48 -10.07
N ASP A 68 -9.10 -5.49 -9.65
CA ASP A 68 -9.51 -6.46 -8.63
C ASP A 68 -8.84 -6.16 -7.27
N LYS A 69 -9.67 -6.02 -6.23
CA LYS A 69 -9.27 -5.68 -4.86
C LYS A 69 -8.32 -6.69 -4.22
N SER A 70 -8.57 -7.99 -4.42
CA SER A 70 -7.77 -9.10 -3.87
C SER A 70 -6.40 -9.19 -4.56
N LYS A 71 -6.37 -9.04 -5.88
CA LYS A 71 -5.17 -9.00 -6.72
C LYS A 71 -4.32 -7.77 -6.39
N MET A 72 -4.94 -6.61 -6.17
CA MET A 72 -4.24 -5.39 -5.75
C MET A 72 -3.59 -5.58 -4.37
N LYS A 73 -4.35 -6.08 -3.39
CA LYS A 73 -3.84 -6.44 -2.06
C LYS A 73 -2.64 -7.40 -2.17
N LYS A 74 -2.71 -8.43 -3.01
CA LYS A 74 -1.62 -9.40 -3.21
C LYS A 74 -0.32 -8.73 -3.68
N TYR A 75 -0.38 -7.78 -4.61
CA TYR A 75 0.80 -7.03 -5.06
C TYR A 75 1.38 -6.14 -3.95
N ILE A 76 0.53 -5.45 -3.19
CA ILE A 76 0.95 -4.57 -2.09
C ILE A 76 1.56 -5.40 -0.94
N GLY A 77 0.91 -6.48 -0.52
CA GLY A 77 1.42 -7.39 0.50
C GLY A 77 2.77 -8.02 0.13
N ALA A 78 2.92 -8.48 -1.12
CA ALA A 78 4.19 -9.01 -1.63
C ALA A 78 5.29 -7.94 -1.71
N LYS A 79 4.94 -6.66 -1.89
CA LYS A 79 5.88 -5.54 -1.81
C LYS A 79 6.33 -5.28 -0.37
N ILE A 80 5.40 -5.20 0.58
CA ILE A 80 5.69 -5.03 2.01
C ILE A 80 6.63 -6.13 2.53
N GLN A 81 6.35 -7.39 2.20
CA GLN A 81 7.22 -8.53 2.58
C GLN A 81 8.65 -8.37 2.05
N LYS A 82 8.82 -7.90 0.80
CA LYS A 82 10.15 -7.67 0.21
C LYS A 82 10.91 -6.54 0.89
N ASP A 83 10.23 -5.46 1.28
CA ASP A 83 10.87 -4.35 2.00
C ASP A 83 11.32 -4.77 3.41
N VAL A 84 10.52 -5.57 4.12
CA VAL A 84 10.89 -6.16 5.41
C VAL A 84 12.15 -7.02 5.29
N VAL A 85 12.20 -7.96 4.32
CA VAL A 85 13.37 -8.81 4.09
C VAL A 85 14.60 -8.00 3.69
N LYS A 86 14.44 -6.96 2.85
CA LYS A 86 15.54 -6.06 2.48
C LYS A 86 16.11 -5.32 3.69
N GLY A 87 15.25 -4.88 4.63
CA GLY A 87 15.67 -4.24 5.87
C GLY A 87 16.52 -5.14 6.77
N MET A 88 16.23 -6.44 6.82
CA MET A 88 16.95 -7.41 7.64
C MET A 88 18.35 -7.75 7.09
N ASN A 89 18.50 -7.88 5.76
CA ASN A 89 19.77 -8.30 5.14
C ASN A 89 20.94 -7.31 5.27
N HIS A 90 20.71 -6.06 5.68
CA HIS A 90 21.77 -5.05 5.85
C HIS A 90 22.49 -5.13 7.21
N LYS A 91 22.07 -6.03 8.13
CA LYS A 91 22.74 -6.28 9.43
C LYS A 91 23.63 -7.54 9.42
N LYS A 92 24.46 -7.76 8.39
CA LYS A 92 25.55 -8.75 8.48
C LYS A 92 26.74 -8.14 9.25
N PRO A 93 27.13 -8.67 10.42
CA PRO A 93 28.39 -8.27 11.05
C PRO A 93 29.57 -8.67 10.16
N LYS A 94 30.56 -7.78 10.03
CA LYS A 94 31.81 -8.05 9.29
C LYS A 94 32.74 -8.95 10.12
N THR A 95 32.48 -10.26 10.12
CA THR A 95 33.51 -11.24 10.52
C THR A 95 34.49 -11.45 9.37
N LYS A 96 35.80 -11.31 9.66
CA LYS A 96 36.89 -11.39 8.69
C LYS A 96 37.01 -12.83 8.13
N PRO A 97 37.39 -13.03 6.87
CA PRO A 97 37.69 -14.36 6.36
C PRO A 97 38.98 -14.89 7.01
N ARG A 98 38.93 -16.09 7.58
CA ARG A 98 40.14 -16.83 7.99
C ARG A 98 40.19 -18.17 7.26
N THR A 99 41.06 -18.21 6.26
CA THR A 99 41.43 -19.39 5.47
C THR A 99 42.14 -20.43 6.34
N LYS A 100 41.89 -21.72 6.04
CA LYS A 100 42.76 -22.91 6.12
C LYS A 100 41.87 -24.16 5.94
N THR A 101 42.19 -25.28 5.28
CA THR A 101 43.11 -25.75 4.23
C THR A 101 43.11 -27.29 4.38
N ALA A 102 42.75 -28.05 3.32
CA ALA A 102 43.00 -29.50 3.10
C ALA A 102 42.54 -30.51 4.20
N GLU A 103 42.39 -31.83 4.04
CA GLU A 103 42.74 -32.90 3.07
C GLU A 103 41.65 -34.02 3.13
N LYS A 104 41.56 -35.11 2.35
CA LYS A 104 41.99 -35.60 1.00
C LYS A 104 41.33 -37.01 0.83
N LYS A 105 41.31 -37.60 -0.39
CA LYS A 105 41.03 -39.04 -0.74
C LYS A 105 39.54 -39.47 -0.77
N ASN A 106 39.11 -40.48 -1.54
CA ASN A 106 39.57 -41.08 -2.82
C ASN A 106 38.47 -42.03 -3.37
N THR A 107 38.63 -42.47 -4.63
CA THR A 107 38.19 -43.76 -5.23
C THR A 107 37.02 -43.71 -6.23
N GLN A 108 37.16 -44.53 -7.28
CA GLN A 108 36.46 -44.47 -8.57
C GLN A 108 35.31 -45.50 -8.71
N ASN A 109 34.49 -45.27 -9.75
CA ASN A 109 33.80 -46.25 -10.61
C ASN A 109 32.95 -47.38 -10.00
N THR A 110 31.71 -47.47 -10.47
CA THR A 110 31.26 -48.63 -11.26
C THR A 110 30.07 -48.25 -12.17
N LYS A 111 29.91 -48.94 -13.29
CA LYS A 111 28.84 -48.74 -14.28
C LYS A 111 27.62 -49.59 -13.91
N THR A 112 26.40 -49.07 -14.05
CA THR A 112 25.25 -49.79 -14.66
C THR A 112 24.00 -48.92 -14.79
N LYS A 113 23.23 -49.17 -15.85
CA LYS A 113 21.84 -48.73 -16.08
C LYS A 113 21.01 -50.03 -16.14
N PRO A 114 19.80 -50.12 -15.57
CA PRO A 114 18.60 -49.88 -16.38
C PRO A 114 17.46 -49.20 -15.59
N ALA A 115 16.24 -49.26 -16.14
CA ALA A 115 15.10 -48.39 -15.81
C ALA A 115 14.02 -49.04 -14.92
N LYS A 116 12.98 -48.21 -14.63
CA LYS A 116 11.63 -48.50 -14.09
C LYS A 116 11.41 -48.43 -12.56
N THR A 117 10.73 -47.35 -12.18
CA THR A 117 9.40 -47.34 -11.52
C THR A 117 9.22 -47.81 -10.07
N GLN A 118 8.38 -47.01 -9.36
CA GLN A 118 7.67 -47.26 -8.09
C GLN A 118 8.38 -47.02 -6.73
N GLU A 119 7.91 -45.93 -6.09
CA GLU A 119 7.44 -45.86 -4.69
C GLU A 119 8.38 -46.21 -3.50
N GLN A 120 8.91 -45.19 -2.82
CA GLN A 120 8.41 -44.69 -1.52
C GLN A 120 9.45 -43.87 -0.72
N LYS A 121 8.96 -42.83 -0.02
CA LYS A 121 9.53 -42.19 1.20
C LYS A 121 10.98 -41.65 1.17
N LYS A 122 11.13 -40.32 1.30
CA LYS A 122 11.61 -39.65 2.54
C LYS A 122 11.82 -38.13 2.39
N SER A 123 11.76 -37.44 3.53
CA SER A 123 12.40 -36.16 3.85
C SER A 123 11.98 -34.86 3.13
N SER A 124 11.36 -33.96 3.91
CA SER A 124 11.69 -32.52 3.90
C SER A 124 11.12 -31.81 5.14
N ASN A 125 11.54 -32.27 6.32
CA ASN A 125 11.40 -31.51 7.56
C ASN A 125 12.17 -30.18 7.42
N SER A 126 11.49 -29.04 7.66
CA SER A 126 12.00 -27.65 7.82
C SER A 126 11.07 -26.60 7.18
N LYS A 127 10.43 -26.90 6.04
CA LYS A 127 9.69 -25.89 5.25
C LYS A 127 8.24 -25.63 5.68
N ASN A 128 7.69 -26.41 6.61
CA ASN A 128 6.30 -26.24 7.09
C ASN A 128 6.21 -25.32 8.31
N ILE A 129 7.16 -25.39 9.26
CA ILE A 129 7.14 -24.61 10.51
C ILE A 129 6.92 -23.09 10.27
N ILE A 130 7.56 -22.49 9.27
CA ILE A 130 7.40 -21.05 8.97
C ILE A 130 6.03 -20.73 8.34
N LYS A 131 5.44 -21.67 7.58
CA LYS A 131 4.07 -21.51 7.06
C LYS A 131 3.06 -21.60 8.21
N ASP A 132 3.26 -22.57 9.10
CA ASP A 132 2.36 -22.88 10.20
C ASP A 132 2.39 -21.76 11.25
N ILE A 133 3.56 -21.18 11.58
CA ILE A 133 3.65 -20.00 12.46
C ILE A 133 2.88 -18.80 11.89
N TRP A 134 2.96 -18.55 10.58
CA TRP A 134 2.20 -17.45 9.95
C TRP A 134 0.70 -17.71 9.94
N ILE A 135 0.27 -18.96 9.79
CA ILE A 135 -1.14 -19.37 9.88
C ILE A 135 -1.65 -19.22 11.32
N THR A 136 -0.89 -19.67 12.32
CA THR A 136 -1.25 -19.56 13.74
C THR A 136 -1.38 -18.10 14.19
N LEU A 137 -0.50 -17.21 13.73
CA LEU A 137 -0.59 -15.77 14.03
C LEU A 137 -1.68 -15.01 13.24
N PHE A 138 -2.23 -15.58 12.17
CA PHE A 138 -3.35 -14.98 11.40
C PHE A 138 -4.73 -15.58 11.74
N LYS A 139 -4.80 -16.64 12.53
CA LYS A 139 -6.03 -17.40 12.84
C LYS A 139 -6.57 -17.11 14.25
N GLN A 140 -6.56 -15.85 14.69
CA GLN A 140 -7.10 -15.45 15.99
C GLN A 140 -7.94 -14.16 15.93
N LYS A 141 -8.87 -14.07 14.96
CA LYS A 141 -10.15 -13.32 15.12
C LYS A 141 -11.20 -13.77 14.08
N LYS A 142 -11.71 -14.99 14.23
CA LYS A 142 -12.94 -15.46 13.58
C LYS A 142 -13.71 -16.37 14.54
N GLU A 143 -14.33 -15.74 15.52
CA GLU A 143 -15.53 -16.19 16.22
C GLU A 143 -15.93 -15.03 17.11
N ASP A 144 -17.01 -14.35 16.72
CA ASP A 144 -17.90 -13.60 17.60
C ASP A 144 -19.14 -13.17 16.80
N ASN A 145 -20.23 -13.86 17.11
CA ASN A 145 -21.61 -13.44 16.96
C ASN A 145 -22.15 -13.05 15.56
N THR A 146 -22.53 -14.06 14.78
CA THR A 146 -23.74 -13.96 13.95
C THR A 146 -24.99 -14.23 14.79
N LYS A 147 -25.66 -13.16 15.27
CA LYS A 147 -27.13 -12.97 15.46
C LYS A 147 -27.40 -11.85 16.50
N ASN A 148 -28.25 -10.91 16.09
CA ASN A 148 -28.94 -9.91 16.93
C ASN A 148 -28.07 -8.83 17.61
N HIS A 149 -27.74 -7.78 16.86
CA HIS A 149 -27.83 -6.41 17.38
C HIS A 149 -28.36 -5.50 16.24
N PRO A 150 -29.20 -4.48 16.53
CA PRO A 150 -30.11 -3.94 15.52
C PRO A 150 -29.39 -3.05 14.51
N TYR A 151 -30.01 -2.92 13.34
CA TYR A 151 -29.73 -1.81 12.43
C TYR A 151 -29.89 -0.49 13.20
N ILE A 152 -28.80 0.26 13.35
CA ILE A 152 -28.91 1.68 13.68
C ILE A 152 -29.52 2.35 12.45
N ASN A 153 -30.79 2.71 12.60
CA ASN A 153 -31.55 3.51 11.67
C ASN A 153 -30.82 4.87 11.45
N GLN A 154 -30.23 5.07 10.27
CA GLN A 154 -29.52 6.31 9.94
C GLN A 154 -30.41 7.42 9.35
N ASN A 155 -31.73 7.40 9.61
CA ASN A 155 -32.59 8.57 9.43
C ASN A 155 -32.32 9.63 10.53
N LYS A 156 -31.12 10.24 10.49
CA LYS A 156 -30.75 11.59 11.01
C LYS A 156 -29.24 11.82 10.93
N VAL A 157 -28.69 11.93 9.73
CA VAL A 157 -27.46 12.71 9.50
C VAL A 157 -27.83 13.95 8.71
N LYS A 158 -27.70 15.13 9.33
CA LYS A 158 -27.94 16.41 8.67
C LYS A 158 -26.94 16.59 7.52
N PRO A 159 -27.32 17.15 6.36
CA PRO A 159 -26.36 17.52 5.31
C PRO A 159 -25.52 18.74 5.76
N GLY A 160 -24.52 18.47 6.61
CA GLY A 160 -23.55 19.45 7.11
C GLY A 160 -22.34 19.53 6.19
N ILE A 161 -22.35 20.52 5.31
CA ILE A 161 -21.27 20.78 4.34
C ILE A 161 -19.97 21.13 5.08
N ASN A 162 -18.87 20.43 4.76
CA ASN A 162 -17.55 21.03 4.51
C ASN A 162 -16.51 19.98 4.07
N CYS A 163 -16.35 19.81 2.76
CA CYS A 163 -15.14 19.24 2.18
C CYS A 163 -14.10 20.37 2.01
N PRO A 164 -12.96 20.39 2.73
CA PRO A 164 -12.11 21.58 2.84
C PRO A 164 -11.18 21.84 1.63
N TYR A 165 -11.44 21.23 0.47
CA TYR A 165 -10.53 21.29 -0.71
C TYR A 165 -11.26 21.59 -2.03
N LYS A 166 -12.34 22.37 -2.01
CA LYS A 166 -13.10 22.74 -3.23
C LYS A 166 -13.22 24.25 -3.51
N THR A 167 -12.18 25.03 -3.20
CA THR A 167 -11.99 26.38 -3.73
C THR A 167 -10.50 26.77 -3.70
N ILE A 168 -9.74 26.30 -4.69
CA ILE A 168 -8.54 27.02 -5.16
C ILE A 168 -8.74 27.32 -6.64
N HIS A 169 -9.72 28.17 -6.93
CA HIS A 169 -9.65 29.00 -8.13
C HIS A 169 -8.64 30.12 -7.80
N CYS A 170 -7.35 29.89 -8.10
CA CYS A 170 -6.38 30.97 -8.18
C CYS A 170 -6.72 31.85 -9.39
N GLY A 171 -7.71 32.74 -9.20
CA GLY A 171 -8.14 33.69 -10.21
C GLY A 171 -7.13 34.81 -10.35
N LEU A 172 -6.35 34.79 -11.42
CA LEU A 172 -5.61 35.96 -11.93
C LEU A 172 -6.52 37.20 -12.06
N LEU A 173 -7.82 36.97 -12.25
CA LEU A 173 -8.89 37.96 -12.31
C LEU A 173 -9.04 38.81 -11.04
N GLU A 174 -8.94 38.20 -9.84
CA GLU A 174 -9.05 38.94 -8.56
C GLU A 174 -7.87 39.91 -8.38
N PHE A 175 -6.68 39.52 -8.85
CA PHE A 175 -5.49 40.36 -8.80
C PHE A 175 -5.62 41.58 -9.75
N LEU A 176 -6.31 41.42 -10.88
CA LEU A 176 -6.60 42.52 -11.81
C LEU A 176 -7.63 43.50 -11.24
N PHE A 177 -8.68 43.03 -10.55
CA PHE A 177 -9.61 43.92 -9.85
C PHE A 177 -8.92 44.75 -8.75
N GLY A 178 -8.00 44.14 -8.00
CA GLY A 178 -7.18 44.85 -7.01
C GLY A 178 -6.34 46.00 -7.61
N ILE A 179 -5.74 45.78 -8.79
CA ILE A 179 -4.95 46.82 -9.48
C ILE A 179 -5.85 47.97 -9.95
N VAL A 180 -7.01 47.68 -10.55
CA VAL A 180 -7.94 48.73 -11.02
C VAL A 180 -8.49 49.55 -9.87
N ILE A 181 -8.90 48.91 -8.77
CA ILE A 181 -9.39 49.61 -7.57
C ILE A 181 -8.29 50.47 -6.94
N GLY A 182 -7.06 49.95 -6.86
CA GLY A 182 -5.90 50.69 -6.34
C GLY A 182 -5.58 51.94 -7.16
N LEU A 183 -5.62 51.86 -8.49
CA LEU A 183 -5.40 53.00 -9.38
C LEU A 183 -6.51 54.06 -9.25
N LEU A 184 -7.78 53.65 -9.13
CA LEU A 184 -8.90 54.58 -8.92
C LEU A 184 -8.78 55.32 -7.58
N ILE A 185 -8.44 54.62 -6.49
CA ILE A 185 -8.22 55.26 -5.18
C ILE A 185 -7.05 56.24 -5.24
N ALA A 186 -5.94 55.88 -5.88
CA ALA A 186 -4.79 56.76 -6.06
C ALA A 186 -5.13 58.03 -6.84
N MET A 187 -5.94 57.92 -7.91
CA MET A 187 -6.41 59.07 -8.69
C MET A 187 -7.30 60.02 -7.87
N VAL A 188 -8.20 59.49 -7.02
CA VAL A 188 -9.05 60.32 -6.15
C VAL A 188 -8.23 61.04 -5.08
N LEU A 189 -7.26 60.36 -4.45
CA LEU A 189 -6.39 60.99 -3.44
C LEU A 189 -5.50 62.10 -4.05
N ASN A 190 -5.08 61.95 -5.32
CA ASN A 190 -4.30 62.96 -6.05
C ASN A 190 -5.13 64.18 -6.53
N GLN A 191 -6.42 64.26 -6.24
CA GLN A 191 -7.27 65.43 -6.51
C GLN A 191 -7.63 66.21 -5.21
N ILE A 192 -7.12 65.74 -4.06
CA ILE A 192 -7.41 66.28 -2.71
C ILE A 192 -6.17 66.99 -2.11
N ILE A 193 -5.03 66.93 -2.81
CA ILE A 193 -3.75 67.58 -2.48
C ILE A 193 -3.45 68.63 -3.55
#